data_AF-A0AAV3Z2S7-F1
#
_entry.id   AF-A0AAV3Z2S7-F1
#
_cell.length_a   1.000
_cell.length_b   1.000
_cell.length_c   1.000
_cell.angle_alpha   90.00
_cell.angle_beta   90.00
_cell.angle_gamma   90.00
#
_symmetry.space_group_name_H-M   'P 1'
#
loop_
_entity.id
_entity.type
_entity.pdbx_description
1 polymer ?
#
loop_
_entity_poly.entity_id
_entity_poly.type
_entity_poly.pdbx_seq_one_letter_code
_entity_poly.pdbx_strand_id
1 'polypeptide(L)'
;MKYAWVRDGKTISEATKKMYTKEEVEKTNAGKYKCTTTYGALAAQESDEVEVKISDPGIPCTTNAECNAADKSLTGACEEGRCVCANDYYARGDKCENGVAQAAASLLLILFAAVISRLDFV
;
A
#
# COMPACT_ATOMS: atom_id res chain seq x y z
N MET A 1 -10.79 18.99 -16.08
CA MET A 1 -9.54 18.58 -15.40
C MET A 1 -9.36 17.08 -15.63
N LYS A 2 -8.18 16.66 -16.07
CA LYS A 2 -7.83 15.26 -16.34
C LYS A 2 -6.71 14.85 -15.40
N TYR A 3 -6.72 13.60 -14.95
CA TYR A 3 -5.67 13.00 -14.14
C TYR A 3 -5.10 11.80 -14.88
N ALA A 4 -3.81 11.55 -14.74
CA ALA A 4 -3.13 10.37 -15.22
C ALA A 4 -2.13 9.92 -14.17
N TRP A 5 -2.25 8.70 -13.69
CA TRP A 5 -1.26 8.12 -12.78
C TRP A 5 -0.16 7.45 -13.57
N VAL A 6 1.06 7.63 -13.12
CA VAL A 6 2.27 7.07 -13.73
C VAL A 6 2.98 6.26 -12.67
N ARG A 7 3.38 5.04 -13.02
CA ARG A 7 4.20 4.15 -12.20
C ARG A 7 5.47 3.78 -12.95
N ASP A 8 6.62 4.08 -12.36
CA ASP A 8 7.95 3.84 -12.94
C ASP A 8 8.07 4.40 -14.36
N GLY A 9 7.54 5.61 -14.57
CA GLY A 9 7.52 6.29 -15.86
C GLY A 9 6.47 5.79 -16.86
N LYS A 10 5.66 4.78 -16.52
CA LYS A 10 4.59 4.25 -17.40
C LYS A 10 3.21 4.67 -16.90
N THR A 11 2.40 5.22 -17.81
CA THR A 11 1.00 5.59 -17.50
C THR A 11 0.17 4.35 -17.17
N ILE A 12 -0.61 4.44 -16.09
CA ILE A 12 -1.63 3.49 -15.70
C ILE A 12 -2.94 3.92 -16.37
N SER A 13 -3.28 3.32 -17.50
CA SER A 13 -4.36 3.78 -18.39
C SER A 13 -5.73 3.85 -17.72
N GLU A 14 -6.03 2.96 -16.78
CA GLU A 14 -7.29 2.91 -16.03
C GLU A 14 -7.39 3.98 -14.94
N ALA A 15 -6.26 4.55 -14.52
CA ALA A 15 -6.16 5.48 -13.41
C ALA A 15 -6.31 6.92 -13.89
N THR A 16 -7.55 7.33 -14.14
CA THR A 16 -7.91 8.65 -14.69
C THR A 16 -8.62 9.57 -13.68
N LYS A 17 -8.85 9.07 -12.46
CA LYS A 17 -9.49 9.80 -11.37
C LYS A 17 -8.43 10.49 -10.52
N LYS A 18 -8.88 11.53 -9.78
CA LYS A 18 -8.05 12.23 -8.78
C LYS A 18 -7.46 11.28 -7.74
N MET A 19 -8.15 10.18 -7.45
CA MET A 19 -7.72 9.14 -6.53
C MET A 19 -7.56 7.83 -7.30
N TYR A 20 -6.42 7.18 -7.13
CA TYR A 20 -6.18 5.83 -7.60
C TYR A 20 -6.24 4.88 -6.41
N THR A 21 -7.20 3.95 -6.46
CA THR A 21 -7.40 2.94 -5.41
C THR A 21 -7.17 1.56 -6.01
N LYS A 22 -6.42 0.72 -5.30
CA LYS A 22 -6.22 -0.67 -5.63
C LYS A 22 -6.56 -1.53 -4.41
N GLU A 23 -7.50 -2.46 -4.58
CA GLU A 23 -8.04 -3.28 -3.48
C GLU A 23 -7.07 -4.41 -3.09
N GLU A 24 -6.42 -4.99 -4.09
CA GLU A 24 -5.43 -6.06 -3.91
C GLU A 24 -4.08 -5.59 -4.45
N VAL A 25 -3.05 -5.70 -3.62
CA VAL A 25 -1.69 -5.30 -3.95
C VAL A 25 -0.78 -6.51 -3.99
N GLU A 26 0.01 -6.59 -5.05
CA GLU A 26 1.05 -7.59 -5.25
C GLU A 26 2.42 -6.92 -5.25
N LYS A 27 3.50 -7.71 -5.17
CA LYS A 27 4.88 -7.18 -5.30
C LYS A 27 5.10 -6.40 -6.59
N THR A 28 4.39 -6.75 -7.66
CA THR A 28 4.43 -6.05 -8.96
C THR A 28 3.80 -4.65 -8.91
N ASN A 29 3.16 -4.29 -7.80
CA ASN A 29 2.61 -2.96 -7.55
C ASN A 29 3.55 -2.02 -6.79
N ALA A 30 4.69 -2.52 -6.31
CA ALA A 30 5.77 -1.65 -5.87
C ALA A 30 6.28 -0.80 -7.05
N GLY A 31 6.80 0.38 -6.74
CA GLY A 31 7.32 1.30 -7.75
C GLY A 31 7.16 2.75 -7.35
N LYS A 32 7.59 3.63 -8.22
CA LYS A 32 7.50 5.08 -8.03
C LYS A 32 6.27 5.64 -8.70
N TYR A 33 5.40 6.27 -7.92
CA TYR A 33 4.14 6.81 -8.37
C TYR A 33 4.19 8.33 -8.45
N LYS A 34 3.65 8.86 -9.54
CA LYS A 34 3.35 10.30 -9.69
C LYS A 34 2.00 10.48 -10.37
N CYS A 35 1.39 11.63 -10.13
CA CYS A 35 0.15 12.03 -10.78
C CYS A 35 0.42 13.22 -11.70
N THR A 36 -0.04 13.12 -12.95
CA THR A 36 -0.05 14.24 -13.89
C THR A 36 -1.47 14.75 -14.03
N THR A 37 -1.63 16.07 -13.95
CA THR A 37 -2.94 16.74 -14.11
C THR A 37 -2.92 17.69 -15.30
N THR A 38 -4.04 17.79 -15.99
CA THR A 38 -4.21 18.72 -17.12
C THR A 38 -5.54 19.44 -17.02
N TYR A 39 -5.53 20.77 -17.23
CA TYR A 39 -6.72 21.60 -17.22
C TYR A 39 -6.84 22.38 -18.53
N GLY A 40 -7.73 21.92 -19.43
CA GLY A 40 -7.92 22.56 -20.73
C GLY A 40 -6.66 22.52 -21.59
N ALA A 41 -6.26 23.67 -22.12
CA ALA A 41 -5.04 23.86 -22.90
C ALA A 41 -3.82 24.29 -22.06
N LEU A 42 -3.96 24.32 -20.72
CA LEU A 42 -2.83 24.65 -19.84
C LEU A 42 -1.79 23.52 -19.84
N ALA A 43 -0.55 23.90 -19.55
CA ALA A 43 0.54 22.95 -19.35
C ALA A 43 0.18 21.92 -18.27
N ALA A 44 0.61 20.68 -18.49
CA ALA A 44 0.42 19.63 -17.49
C ALA A 44 1.27 19.91 -16.25
N GLN A 45 0.72 19.64 -15.08
CA GLN A 45 1.44 19.69 -13.81
C GLN A 45 1.63 18.29 -13.26
N GLU A 46 2.79 18.02 -12.71
CA GLU A 46 3.12 16.74 -12.07
C GLU A 46 3.20 16.92 -10.55
N SER A 47 2.78 15.89 -9.82
CA SER A 47 3.03 15.80 -8.39
C SER A 47 4.48 15.39 -8.11
N ASP A 48 4.89 15.54 -6.85
CA ASP A 48 6.07 14.84 -6.35
C ASP A 48 5.93 13.32 -6.55
N GLU A 49 7.07 12.67 -6.76
CA GLU A 49 7.17 11.23 -6.92
C GLU A 49 7.24 10.55 -5.55
N VAL A 50 6.41 9.53 -5.33
CA VAL A 50 6.42 8.75 -4.08
C VAL A 50 6.76 7.30 -4.37
N GLU A 51 7.73 6.76 -3.61
CA GLU A 51 8.10 5.35 -3.67
C GLU A 51 7.13 4.50 -2.84
N VAL A 52 6.49 3.54 -3.50
CA VAL A 52 5.66 2.51 -2.85
C VAL A 52 6.46 1.23 -2.74
N LYS A 53 6.58 0.71 -1.52
CA LYS A 53 7.18 -0.59 -1.23
C LYS A 53 6.07 -1.55 -0.79
N ILE A 54 6.12 -2.77 -1.32
CA ILE A 54 5.20 -3.85 -0.95
C ILE A 54 6.02 -4.93 -0.24
N SER A 55 5.68 -5.19 1.01
CA SER A 55 6.33 -6.19 1.86
C SER A 55 5.51 -7.48 1.86
N ASP A 56 6.18 -8.61 2.11
CA ASP A 56 5.49 -9.87 2.35
C ASP A 56 4.61 -9.76 3.60
N PRO A 57 3.40 -10.34 3.60
CA PRO A 57 2.52 -10.31 4.75
C PRO A 57 3.13 -11.07 5.94
N GLY A 58 2.68 -10.73 7.14
CA GLY A 58 3.14 -11.27 8.40
C GLY A 58 4.08 -10.32 9.13
N ILE A 59 4.17 -10.50 10.44
CA ILE A 59 5.02 -9.68 11.30
C ILE A 59 6.50 -10.02 11.00
N PRO A 60 7.35 -9.03 10.65
CA PRO A 60 8.77 -9.27 10.43
C PRO A 60 9.46 -9.68 11.74
N CYS A 61 10.37 -10.64 11.66
CA CYS A 61 11.20 -11.06 12.77
C CYS A 61 12.59 -11.48 12.30
N THR A 62 13.53 -11.44 13.23
CA THR A 62 14.89 -11.96 13.16
C THR A 62 15.11 -13.07 14.18
N THR A 63 14.29 -13.10 15.25
CA THR A 63 14.36 -14.11 16.31
C THR A 63 12.98 -14.49 16.82
N ASN A 64 12.87 -15.67 17.45
CA ASN A 64 11.62 -16.13 18.07
C ASN A 64 11.14 -15.24 19.22
N ALA A 65 12.02 -14.45 19.85
CA ALA A 65 11.65 -13.57 20.95
C ALA A 65 10.75 -12.40 20.51
N GLU A 66 10.81 -12.00 19.24
CA GLU A 66 9.96 -10.96 18.66
C GLU A 66 8.55 -11.48 18.36
N CYS A 67 8.41 -12.80 18.19
CA CYS A 67 7.15 -13.48 18.00
C CYS A 67 6.57 -13.81 19.38
N ASN A 68 5.81 -12.88 19.94
CA ASN A 68 5.25 -13.05 21.27
C ASN A 68 4.24 -14.20 21.31
N ALA A 69 4.64 -15.36 21.86
CA ALA A 69 3.75 -16.52 22.02
C ALA A 69 2.58 -16.29 23.01
N ALA A 70 2.60 -15.20 23.80
CA ALA A 70 1.44 -14.80 24.59
C ALA A 70 0.31 -14.22 23.72
N ASP A 71 0.65 -13.73 22.52
CA ASP A 71 -0.33 -13.44 21.50
C ASP A 71 -0.82 -14.76 20.90
N LYS A 72 -2.09 -15.07 21.13
CA LYS A 72 -2.72 -16.31 20.64
C LYS A 72 -2.78 -16.38 19.11
N SER A 73 -2.55 -15.27 18.41
CA SER A 73 -2.45 -15.23 16.96
C SER A 73 -1.10 -15.74 16.44
N LEU A 74 -0.11 -15.96 17.30
CA LEU A 74 1.24 -16.37 16.97
C LEU A 74 1.63 -17.69 17.63
N THR A 75 2.48 -18.46 16.97
CA THR A 75 3.06 -19.70 17.53
C THR A 75 4.29 -19.43 18.40
N GLY A 76 4.89 -18.23 18.27
CA GLY A 76 6.19 -17.91 18.85
C GLY A 76 7.40 -18.29 18.00
N ALA A 77 7.18 -18.88 16.83
CA ALA A 77 8.26 -19.20 15.89
C ALA A 77 8.47 -18.07 14.86
N CYS A 78 9.73 -17.80 14.56
CA CYS A 78 10.17 -16.96 13.45
C CYS A 78 10.68 -17.85 12.33
N GLU A 79 9.97 -17.90 11.20
CA GLU A 79 10.32 -18.69 10.01
C GLU A 79 10.42 -17.77 8.80
N GLU A 80 11.47 -17.93 8.00
CA GLU A 80 11.73 -17.10 6.80
C GLU A 80 11.72 -15.57 7.07
N GLY A 81 12.07 -15.16 8.30
CA GLY A 81 12.07 -13.75 8.71
C GLY A 81 10.67 -13.19 9.00
N ARG A 82 9.69 -14.06 9.24
CA ARG A 82 8.30 -13.74 9.57
C ARG A 82 7.80 -14.58 10.74
N CYS A 83 7.00 -13.98 11.62
CA CYS A 83 6.38 -14.74 12.70
C CYS A 83 5.31 -15.67 12.14
N VAL A 84 5.32 -16.91 12.58
CA VAL A 84 4.36 -17.93 12.16
C VAL A 84 3.03 -17.73 12.90
N CYS A 85 1.97 -17.48 12.15
CA CYS A 85 0.62 -17.38 12.68
C CYS A 85 0.17 -18.72 13.28
N ALA A 86 -0.55 -18.66 14.41
CA ALA A 86 -1.15 -19.83 15.04
C ALA A 86 -2.28 -20.41 14.18
N ASN A 87 -2.73 -21.63 14.50
CA ASN A 87 -3.83 -22.29 13.80
C ASN A 87 -5.08 -21.38 13.77
N ASP A 88 -5.76 -21.37 12.61
CA ASP A 88 -6.91 -20.50 12.30
C ASP A 88 -6.58 -19.00 12.13
N TYR A 89 -5.30 -18.60 12.21
CA TYR A 89 -4.86 -17.24 11.88
C TYR A 89 -4.07 -17.22 10.57
N TYR A 90 -4.24 -16.15 9.79
CA TYR A 90 -3.57 -15.93 8.52
C TYR A 90 -2.88 -14.56 8.52
N ALA A 91 -1.72 -14.49 7.86
CA ALA A 91 -0.97 -13.26 7.74
C ALA A 91 -1.70 -12.25 6.83
N ARG A 92 -1.98 -11.05 7.36
CA ARG A 92 -2.60 -9.95 6.62
C ARG A 92 -1.94 -8.63 6.99
N GLY A 93 -1.27 -8.00 6.01
CA GLY A 93 -0.37 -6.88 6.31
C GLY A 93 0.68 -7.33 7.33
N ASP A 94 0.96 -6.52 8.34
CA ASP A 94 1.91 -6.86 9.42
C ASP A 94 1.24 -7.51 10.64
N LYS A 95 0.19 -8.32 10.45
CA LYS A 95 -0.57 -8.96 11.54
C LYS A 95 -1.01 -10.38 11.18
N CYS A 96 -1.36 -11.16 12.21
CA CYS A 96 -2.05 -12.44 12.07
C CYS A 96 -3.53 -12.26 12.48
N GLU A 97 -4.46 -12.56 11.57
CA GLU A 97 -5.90 -12.37 11.78
C GLU A 97 -6.66 -13.69 11.58
N ASN A 98 -7.65 -13.98 12.44
CA ASN A 98 -8.55 -15.12 12.30
C ASN A 98 -9.82 -14.68 11.56
N GLY A 99 -10.21 -15.47 10.55
CA GLY A 99 -11.28 -15.20 9.60
C GLY A 99 -12.71 -15.20 10.14
N VAL A 100 -12.97 -14.87 11.42
CA VAL A 100 -14.30 -14.40 11.82
C VAL A 100 -14.47 -13.02 11.19
N ALA A 101 -15.04 -13.02 9.98
CA ALA A 101 -15.25 -11.83 9.17
C ALA A 101 -15.92 -10.70 9.97
N GLN A 102 -15.11 -9.78 10.51
CA GLN A 102 -15.45 -8.39 10.31
C GLN A 102 -14.85 -8.04 8.96
N ALA A 103 -15.73 -7.66 8.03
CA ALA A 103 -15.39 -7.08 6.76
C ALA A 103 -14.66 -5.74 6.97
N ALA A 104 -13.49 -5.76 7.58
CA ALA A 104 -12.44 -4.86 7.21
C ALA A 104 -11.74 -5.59 6.07
N ALA A 105 -12.15 -5.31 4.83
CA ALA A 105 -11.14 -5.20 3.80
C ALA A 105 -10.02 -4.39 4.47
N SER A 106 -8.82 -4.98 4.66
CA SER A 106 -7.63 -4.19 4.92
C SER A 106 -7.43 -3.38 3.64
N LEU A 107 -8.23 -2.33 3.56
CA LEU A 107 -8.08 -1.17 2.74
C LEU A 107 -6.84 -0.53 3.32
N LEU A 108 -5.66 -1.05 2.95
CA LEU A 108 -4.50 -0.22 2.76
C LEU A 108 -4.89 0.73 1.62
N LEU A 109 -5.70 1.70 2.00
CA LEU A 109 -6.04 2.88 1.25
C LEU A 109 -4.72 3.63 1.15
N ILE A 110 -3.93 3.30 0.13
CA ILE A 110 -2.88 4.19 -0.31
C ILE A 110 -3.60 5.37 -0.97
N LEU A 111 -4.10 6.26 -0.12
CA LEU A 111 -4.65 7.54 -0.52
C LEU A 111 -3.46 8.40 -0.94
N PHE A 112 -3.07 8.28 -2.20
CA PHE A 112 -2.31 9.34 -2.83
C PHE A 112 -3.25 10.52 -3.07
N ALA A 113 -3.46 11.30 -2.00
CA ALA A 113 -4.02 12.63 -2.13
C ALA A 113 -2.90 13.53 -2.65
N ALA A 114 -3.03 14.03 -3.87
CA ALA A 114 -2.24 15.16 -4.32
C ALA A 114 -2.58 16.35 -3.40
N VAL A 115 -1.76 16.58 -2.37
CA VAL A 115 -1.77 17.83 -1.63
C VAL A 115 -1.07 18.83 -2.55
N ILE A 116 -1.87 19.54 -3.35
CA ILE A 116 -1.39 20.64 -4.18
C ILE A 116 -1.06 21.80 -3.22
N SER A 117 0.09 21.73 -2.55
CA SER A 117 0.55 22.76 -1.60
C SER A 117 1.16 24.00 -2.27
N ARG A 118 1.02 24.17 -3.59
CA ARG A 118 1.51 25.35 -4.30
C ARG A 118 0.53 25.79 -5.39
N LEU A 119 -0.60 26.35 -4.96
CA LEU A 119 -1.26 27.42 -5.70
C LEU A 119 -0.59 28.74 -5.28
N ASP A 120 0.66 28.95 -5.69
CA ASP A 120 1.19 30.32 -5.76
C ASP A 120 0.55 30.95 -7.00
N PHE A 121 -0.58 31.60 -6.79
CA PHE A 121 -1.15 32.57 -7.71
C PHE A 121 -0.24 33.80 -7.66
N VAL A 122 0.66 33.95 -8.63
CA VAL A 122 1.25 35.23 -9.05
C VAL A 122 1.33 35.24 -10.56
#